data_AF-J5UVM9-F1
#
_entry.id   AF-J5UVM9-F1
#
_cell.length_a   1.000
_cell.length_b   1.000
_cell.length_c   1.000
_cell.angle_alpha   90.00
_cell.angle_beta   90.00
_cell.angle_gamma   90.00
#
_symmetry.space_group_name_H-M   'P 1'
#
loop_
_entity.id
_entity.type
_entity.pdbx_description
1 polymer ?
#
loop_
_entity_poly.entity_id
_entity_poly.type
_entity_poly.pdbx_seq_one_letter_code
_entity_poly.pdbx_strand_id
1 'polypeptide(L)'
;MVISKSIIDTIKTAILEAQYKAAKAVNAVQLSLYFSIGKYVSEHTRKGYWGTGALEYISEQLQRELPGLRGFSASNLKQMRGFYEEWTSDSLSADCNSTFMNVELQSTASNSSLASDELEKNGISHY
;
A
#
# COMPACT_ATOMS: atom_id res chain seq x y z
N MET A 1 21.84 -17.25 41.90
CA MET A 1 22.08 -16.47 40.66
C MET A 1 21.12 -15.29 40.69
N VAL A 2 21.62 -14.07 40.89
CA VAL A 2 20.77 -12.87 40.98
C VAL A 2 20.81 -12.18 39.62
N ILE A 3 19.67 -12.10 38.93
CA ILE A 3 19.55 -11.31 37.71
C ILE A 3 19.63 -9.83 38.13
N SER A 4 20.63 -9.10 37.63
CA SER A 4 20.78 -7.68 37.95
C SER A 4 19.70 -6.84 37.25
N LYS A 5 19.22 -5.79 37.91
CA LYS A 5 18.25 -4.83 37.36
C LYS A 5 18.69 -4.29 35.99
N SER A 6 19.99 -4.12 35.79
CA SER A 6 20.57 -3.69 34.51
C SER A 6 20.24 -4.62 33.34
N ILE A 7 20.20 -5.94 33.54
CA ILE A 7 19.87 -6.90 32.48
C ILE A 7 18.40 -6.74 32.06
N ILE A 8 17.51 -6.56 33.03
CA ILE A 8 16.08 -6.34 32.77
C ILE A 8 15.86 -5.02 32.03
N ASP A 9 16.55 -3.96 32.42
CA ASP A 9 16.48 -2.66 31.76
C ASP A 9 17.02 -2.72 30.32
N THR A 10 18.13 -3.44 30.08
CA THR A 10 18.66 -3.66 28.72
C THR A 10 17.65 -4.39 27.83
N ILE A 11 17.04 -5.47 28.33
CA ILE A 11 16.04 -6.24 27.57
C ILE A 11 14.82 -5.37 27.28
N LYS A 12 14.33 -4.61 28.27
CA LYS A 12 13.19 -3.69 28.10
C LYS A 12 13.47 -2.65 27.02
N THR A 13 14.64 -2.03 27.03
CA THR A 13 15.04 -1.04 26.01
C THR A 13 15.06 -1.67 24.62
N ALA A 14 15.68 -2.85 24.47
CA ALA A 14 15.71 -3.55 23.18
C ALA A 14 14.31 -3.88 22.64
N ILE A 15 13.38 -4.30 23.51
CA ILE A 15 11.99 -4.57 23.13
C ILE A 15 11.31 -3.30 22.63
N LEU A 16 11.41 -2.19 23.39
CA LEU A 16 10.76 -0.93 23.02
C LEU A 16 11.32 -0.35 21.73
N GLU A 17 12.65 -0.41 21.54
CA GLU A 17 13.28 0.02 20.29
C GLU A 17 12.83 -0.82 19.09
N ALA A 18 12.75 -2.15 19.26
CA ALA A 18 12.29 -3.03 18.20
C ALA A 18 10.84 -2.74 17.82
N GLN A 19 9.95 -2.56 18.80
CA GLN A 19 8.55 -2.20 18.56
C GLN A 19 8.42 -0.83 17.88
N TYR A 20 9.19 0.16 18.32
CA TYR A 20 9.20 1.48 17.69
C TYR A 20 9.64 1.42 16.23
N LYS A 21 10.73 0.69 15.94
CA LYS A 21 11.22 0.50 14.57
C LYS A 21 10.17 -0.19 13.69
N ALA A 22 9.52 -1.23 14.20
CA ALA A 22 8.46 -1.93 13.49
C ALA A 22 7.26 -1.01 13.21
N ALA A 23 6.76 -0.30 14.24
CA ALA A 23 5.65 0.63 14.09
C ALA A 23 5.97 1.76 13.08
N LYS A 24 7.18 2.32 13.14
CA LYS A 24 7.63 3.35 12.19
C LYS A 24 7.65 2.83 10.76
N ALA A 25 8.15 1.61 10.53
CA ALA A 25 8.19 1.02 9.20
C ALA A 25 6.78 0.76 8.64
N VAL A 26 5.89 0.19 9.46
CA VAL A 26 4.49 -0.06 9.07
C VAL A 26 3.77 1.26 8.75
N ASN A 27 3.91 2.28 9.61
CA ASN A 27 3.30 3.59 9.39
C ASN A 27 3.80 4.25 8.11
N ALA A 28 5.09 4.13 7.78
CA ALA A 28 5.65 4.68 6.54
C ALA A 28 5.01 4.05 5.29
N VAL A 29 4.88 2.72 5.27
CA VAL A 29 4.21 2.00 4.16
C VAL A 29 2.74 2.39 4.07
N GLN A 30 2.04 2.48 5.21
CA GLN A 30 0.62 2.84 5.24
C GLN A 30 0.38 4.26 4.73
N LEU A 31 1.20 5.23 5.15
CA LEU A 31 1.12 6.62 4.66
C LEU A 31 1.42 6.70 3.16
N SER A 32 2.41 5.95 2.68
CA SER A 32 2.71 5.88 1.25
C SER A 32 1.53 5.35 0.44
N LEU A 33 0.88 4.28 0.90
CA LEU A 33 -0.33 3.74 0.27
C LEU A 33 -1.46 4.78 0.23
N TYR A 34 -1.73 5.44 1.35
CA TYR A 34 -2.78 6.46 1.43
C TYR A 34 -2.50 7.65 0.50
N PHE A 35 -1.24 8.07 0.39
CA PHE A 35 -0.83 9.10 -0.55
C PHE A 35 -1.08 8.67 -2.01
N SER A 36 -0.66 7.46 -2.40
CA SER A 36 -0.89 6.92 -3.75
C SER A 36 -2.37 6.80 -4.10
N ILE A 37 -3.20 6.34 -3.16
CA ILE A 37 -4.66 6.28 -3.34
C ILE A 37 -5.22 7.69 -3.48
N GLY A 38 -4.78 8.63 -2.63
CA GLY A 38 -5.17 10.02 -2.70
C GLY A 38 -4.92 10.65 -4.07
N LYS A 39 -3.71 10.42 -4.62
CA LYS A 39 -3.34 10.81 -5.98
C LYS A 39 -4.32 10.26 -7.01
N TYR A 40 -4.52 8.94 -7.00
CA TYR A 40 -5.40 8.27 -7.96
C TYR A 40 -6.83 8.81 -7.88
N VAL A 41 -7.38 8.96 -6.67
CA VAL A 41 -8.72 9.50 -6.46
C VAL A 41 -8.81 10.97 -6.91
N SER A 42 -7.80 11.79 -6.64
CA SER A 42 -7.77 13.20 -7.10
C SER A 42 -7.81 13.28 -8.63
N GLU A 43 -6.94 12.54 -9.31
CA GLU A 43 -6.84 12.56 -10.77
C GLU A 43 -8.15 12.18 -11.46
N HIS A 44 -8.90 11.22 -10.90
CA HIS A 44 -10.12 10.72 -11.52
C HIS A 44 -11.37 11.53 -11.12
N THR A 45 -11.41 12.06 -9.89
CA THR A 45 -12.55 12.91 -9.46
C THR A 45 -12.49 14.33 -10.03
N ARG A 46 -11.29 14.92 -10.21
CA ARG A 46 -11.14 16.31 -10.71
C ARG A 46 -11.25 16.43 -12.21
N LYS A 47 -10.86 15.40 -12.96
CA LYS A 47 -10.99 15.36 -14.43
C LYS A 47 -12.42 15.00 -14.91
N GLY A 48 -13.39 14.92 -13.99
CA GLY A 48 -14.81 14.72 -14.30
C GLY A 48 -15.20 13.29 -14.69
N TYR A 49 -14.31 12.30 -14.51
CA TYR A 49 -14.59 10.90 -14.87
C TYR A 49 -15.54 10.21 -13.89
N TRP A 50 -15.58 10.66 -12.64
CA TRP A 50 -16.36 10.02 -11.59
C TRP A 50 -17.57 10.88 -11.20
N GLY A 51 -18.77 10.31 -11.35
CA GLY A 51 -20.03 10.93 -10.92
C GLY A 51 -20.21 10.95 -9.40
N THR A 52 -21.33 11.50 -8.95
CA THR A 52 -21.78 11.42 -7.55
C THR A 52 -21.93 9.97 -7.10
N GLY A 53 -21.34 9.59 -5.97
CA GLY A 53 -21.43 8.22 -5.43
C GLY A 53 -20.25 7.31 -5.77
N ALA A 54 -19.26 7.77 -6.54
CA ALA A 54 -18.15 6.91 -6.97
C ALA A 54 -17.31 6.40 -5.80
N LEU A 55 -17.08 7.20 -4.76
CA LEU A 55 -16.28 6.79 -3.60
C LEU A 55 -17.04 5.79 -2.73
N GLU A 56 -18.36 5.95 -2.63
CA GLU A 56 -19.27 5.03 -1.96
C GLU A 56 -19.25 3.67 -2.65
N TYR A 57 -19.38 3.65 -3.97
CA TYR A 57 -19.26 2.43 -4.76
C TYR A 57 -17.90 1.76 -4.57
N ILE A 58 -16.80 2.49 -4.75
CA ILE A 58 -15.44 1.93 -4.57
C ILE A 58 -15.27 1.33 -3.17
N SER A 59 -15.73 2.04 -2.14
CA SER A 59 -15.62 1.56 -0.75
C SER A 59 -16.40 0.26 -0.52
N GLU A 60 -17.62 0.15 -1.06
CA GLU A 60 -18.44 -1.05 -0.96
C GLU A 60 -17.79 -2.23 -1.69
N GLN A 61 -17.29 -2.00 -2.91
CA GLN A 61 -16.59 -3.00 -3.71
C GLN A 61 -15.36 -3.53 -2.97
N LEU A 62 -14.53 -2.64 -2.41
CA LEU A 62 -13.34 -3.01 -1.65
C LEU A 62 -13.68 -3.87 -0.42
N GLN A 63 -14.75 -3.53 0.31
CA GLN A 63 -15.18 -4.32 1.47
C GLN A 63 -15.69 -5.70 1.07
N ARG A 64 -16.35 -5.82 -0.08
CA ARG A 64 -16.84 -7.09 -0.60
C ARG A 64 -15.72 -7.99 -1.10
N GLU A 65 -14.74 -7.43 -1.80
CA GLU A 65 -13.60 -8.18 -2.36
C GLU A 65 -12.56 -8.55 -1.29
N LEU A 66 -12.42 -7.71 -0.25
CA LEU A 66 -11.46 -7.88 0.83
C LEU A 66 -12.19 -7.88 2.19
N PRO A 67 -12.84 -9.00 2.59
CA PRO A 67 -13.58 -9.05 3.84
C PRO A 67 -12.66 -8.84 5.05
N GLY A 68 -13.06 -7.94 5.94
CA GLY A 68 -12.25 -7.55 7.11
C GLY A 68 -11.30 -6.37 6.86
N LEU A 69 -11.24 -5.84 5.63
CA LEU A 69 -10.50 -4.62 5.31
C LEU A 69 -11.09 -3.43 6.10
N ARG A 70 -10.23 -2.71 6.83
CA ARG A 70 -10.60 -1.51 7.60
C ARG A 70 -9.84 -0.29 7.09
N GLY A 71 -10.43 0.89 7.28
CA GLY A 71 -9.78 2.17 6.95
C GLY A 71 -10.00 2.67 5.53
N PHE A 72 -10.81 1.98 4.71
CA PHE A 72 -11.11 2.35 3.32
C PHE A 72 -12.59 2.67 3.09
N SER A 73 -13.20 3.38 4.05
CA SER A 73 -14.55 3.95 3.87
C SER A 73 -14.55 5.05 2.82
N ALA A 74 -15.70 5.38 2.21
CA ALA A 74 -15.81 6.50 1.27
C ALA A 74 -15.28 7.82 1.86
N SER A 75 -15.56 8.07 3.15
CA SER A 75 -15.02 9.23 3.88
C SER A 75 -13.50 9.18 3.99
N ASN A 76 -12.91 8.02 4.27
CA ASN A 76 -11.46 7.86 4.32
C ASN A 76 -10.83 8.05 2.93
N LEU A 77 -11.43 7.53 1.85
CA LEU A 77 -10.96 7.76 0.49
C LEU A 77 -10.99 9.26 0.13
N LYS A 78 -12.03 9.97 0.55
CA LYS A 78 -12.12 11.43 0.39
C LYS A 78 -11.02 12.16 1.18
N GLN A 79 -10.71 11.70 2.41
CA GLN A 79 -9.61 12.25 3.20
C GLN A 79 -8.24 11.95 2.57
N MET A 80 -8.02 10.75 2.04
CA MET A 80 -6.79 10.40 1.31
C MET A 80 -6.60 11.31 0.10
N ARG A 81 -7.68 11.61 -0.65
CA ARG A 81 -7.64 12.61 -1.72
C ARG A 81 -7.21 13.97 -1.18
N GLY A 82 -7.84 14.44 -0.10
CA GLY A 82 -7.50 15.70 0.55
C GLY A 82 -6.03 15.75 0.96
N PHE A 83 -5.52 14.68 1.59
CA PHE A 83 -4.11 14.56 1.96
C PHE A 83 -3.17 14.75 0.77
N TYR A 84 -3.42 14.08 -0.35
CA TYR A 84 -2.62 14.27 -1.56
C TYR A 84 -2.75 15.69 -2.11
N GLU A 85 -3.98 16.21 -2.24
CA GLU A 85 -4.24 17.54 -2.79
C GLU A 85 -3.57 18.62 -1.93
N GLU A 86 -3.73 18.60 -0.62
CA GLU A 86 -3.13 19.56 0.31
C GLU A 86 -1.60 19.53 0.23
N TRP A 87 -1.00 18.33 0.27
CA TRP A 87 0.45 18.16 0.22
C TRP A 87 1.08 18.57 -1.12
N THR A 88 0.29 18.59 -2.19
CA THR A 88 0.75 19.02 -3.53
C THR A 88 0.33 20.45 -3.89
N SER A 89 -0.66 21.01 -3.19
CA SER A 89 -1.27 22.33 -3.50
C SER A 89 -0.46 23.53 -3.05
N ASP A 90 0.41 23.43 -2.04
CA ASP A 90 1.27 24.56 -1.66
C ASP A 90 2.52 24.15 -0.85
N SER A 91 3.68 24.72 -1.20
CA SER A 91 4.87 24.96 -0.35
C SER A 91 5.80 23.84 0.18
N LEU A 92 5.61 22.54 -0.10
CA LEU A 92 6.62 21.50 0.27
C LEU A 92 7.56 21.08 -0.87
N SER A 93 7.43 21.67 -2.05
CA SER A 93 8.19 21.32 -3.26
C SER A 93 9.66 21.76 -3.25
N ALA A 94 10.11 22.55 -2.26
CA ALA A 94 11.49 23.03 -2.22
C ALA A 94 12.50 21.97 -1.73
N ASP A 95 12.16 21.13 -0.73
CA ASP A 95 13.21 20.36 -0.02
C ASP A 95 12.96 18.85 0.17
N CYS A 96 11.76 18.30 -0.11
CA CYS A 96 11.41 16.96 0.42
C CYS A 96 11.14 15.85 -0.60
N ASN A 97 11.22 16.11 -1.91
CA ASN A 97 10.78 15.15 -2.93
C ASN A 97 11.83 14.10 -3.35
N SER A 98 13.00 14.03 -2.70
CA SER A 98 14.12 13.26 -3.25
C SER A 98 14.14 11.76 -2.95
N THR A 99 13.30 11.19 -2.07
CA THR A 99 13.58 9.79 -1.65
C THR A 99 12.41 8.83 -1.48
N PHE A 100 11.17 9.23 -1.15
CA PHE A 100 10.16 8.21 -0.82
C PHE A 100 8.77 8.66 -1.23
N MET A 101 8.12 7.97 -2.18
CA MET A 101 6.66 7.73 -2.27
C MET A 101 6.24 7.15 -3.64
N ASN A 102 6.81 6.04 -4.10
CA ASN A 102 6.24 5.29 -5.23
C ASN A 102 6.00 3.83 -4.82
N VAL A 103 4.79 3.52 -4.34
CA VAL A 103 4.21 2.17 -4.48
C VAL A 103 3.30 2.21 -5.71
N GLU A 104 3.71 1.51 -6.75
CA GLU A 104 2.98 1.36 -8.00
C GLU A 104 1.86 0.33 -7.81
N LEU A 105 0.61 0.77 -7.86
CA LEU A 105 -0.55 -0.13 -7.87
C LEU A 105 -0.75 -0.62 -9.31
N GLN A 106 -0.34 -1.86 -9.59
CA GLN A 106 -0.58 -2.48 -10.90
C GLN A 106 -2.01 -3.02 -10.99
N SER A 107 -2.77 -2.55 -11.98
CA SER A 107 -4.00 -3.19 -12.43
C SER A 107 -3.65 -4.40 -13.30
N THR A 108 -3.77 -5.63 -12.79
CA THR A 108 -3.66 -6.84 -13.63
C THR A 108 -5.05 -7.22 -14.14
N ALA A 109 -5.49 -6.53 -15.19
CA ALA A 109 -6.51 -7.07 -16.06
C ALA A 109 -5.87 -8.15 -16.96
N SER A 110 -6.34 -9.38 -16.80
CA SER A 110 -6.48 -10.45 -17.80
C SER A 110 -5.49 -10.50 -18.96
N ASN A 111 -4.66 -11.55 -18.98
CA ASN A 111 -4.38 -12.31 -20.19
C ASN A 111 -4.70 -13.79 -19.94
N SER A 112 -5.98 -14.13 -20.14
CA SER A 112 -6.40 -15.50 -20.42
C SER A 112 -6.26 -15.78 -21.91
N SER A 113 -5.63 -16.90 -22.28
CA SER A 113 -6.04 -17.85 -23.34
C SER A 113 -4.80 -18.58 -23.88
N LEU A 114 -4.73 -19.90 -23.61
CA LEU A 114 -4.95 -20.98 -24.58
C LEU A 114 -3.78 -21.19 -25.56
N ALA A 115 -3.00 -22.25 -25.33
CA ALA A 115 -2.71 -23.27 -26.34
C ALA A 115 -2.12 -24.51 -25.65
N SER A 116 -2.77 -25.64 -25.90
CA SER A 116 -2.31 -26.99 -25.60
C SER A 116 -1.07 -27.35 -26.44
N ASP A 117 -0.45 -28.46 -26.05
CA ASP A 117 0.45 -29.32 -26.83
C ASP A 117 1.90 -28.85 -27.06
N GLU A 118 2.83 -29.52 -26.36
CA GLU A 118 3.88 -30.32 -27.00
C GLU A 118 4.60 -31.19 -25.94
N LEU A 119 4.15 -32.44 -25.84
CA LEU A 119 5.02 -33.57 -25.49
C LEU A 119 5.83 -33.89 -26.76
N GLU A 120 7.15 -33.68 -26.74
CA GLU A 120 8.17 -34.64 -27.23
C GLU A 120 9.58 -34.01 -27.28
N LYS A 121 10.57 -34.89 -27.15
CA LYS A 121 12.03 -34.69 -27.31
C LYS A 121 12.78 -33.99 -26.17
N ASN A 122 13.20 -34.81 -25.21
CA ASN A 122 14.64 -34.97 -25.03
C ASN A 122 14.97 -36.46 -25.02
N GLY A 123 15.50 -36.92 -26.15
CA GLY A 123 16.05 -38.26 -26.30
C GLY A 123 17.25 -38.44 -25.39
N ILE A 124 17.13 -39.38 -24.47
CA ILE A 124 18.27 -40.12 -23.93
C ILE A 124 18.26 -41.46 -24.65
N SER A 125 19.03 -41.53 -25.75
CA SER A 125 19.37 -42.80 -26.38
C SER A 125 20.50 -43.44 -25.59
N HIS A 126 20.25 -44.67 -25.15
CA HIS A 126 21.25 -45.61 -24.66
C HIS A 126 22.44 -45.73 -25.63
N TYR A 127 23.65 -45.66 -25.08
CA TYR A 127 24.71 -46.67 -25.20
C TYR A 127 25.51 -46.70 -23.90
#